data_AF-A0A3D4YM53-F1
#
_entry.id   AF-A0A3D4YM53-F1
#
_cell.length_a   1.000
_cell.length_b   1.000
_cell.length_c   1.000
_cell.angle_alpha   90.00
_cell.angle_beta   90.00
_cell.angle_gamma   90.00
#
_symmetry.space_group_name_H-M   'P 1'
#
loop_
_entity.id
_entity.type
_entity.pdbx_description
1 polymer ?
#
loop_
_entity_poly.entity_id
_entity_poly.type
_entity_poly.pdbx_seq_one_letter_code
_entity_poly.pdbx_strand_id
1 'polypeptide(L)'
;MKMRKILMTVSALMAVAATASAQSASAIRLRLDPTSEVTIEGTSSMHDFHCKTNKINAYVDVDPGYTKDLTKIARPIVSVQVNIVVRTLSCGNGQMDKNMYSTLDADKNPLIKYTMSGYDILNGSASPAAFVANTTGTLTISGQQKVVNMKINA
;
A
#
# COMPACT_ATOMS: atom_id res chain seq x y z
N MET A 1 36.46 35.51 69.77
CA MET A 1 36.62 34.04 69.86
C MET A 1 35.23 33.43 69.66
N LYS A 2 34.83 32.76 68.58
CA LYS A 2 35.51 32.00 67.50
C LYS A 2 34.86 32.30 66.13
N MET A 3 35.70 32.50 65.12
CA MET A 3 35.35 32.35 63.68
C MET A 3 35.14 30.87 63.33
N ARG A 4 34.12 30.57 62.51
CA ARG A 4 34.00 29.38 61.65
C ARG A 4 33.19 29.80 60.42
N LYS A 5 33.82 30.31 59.35
CA LYS A 5 34.25 29.61 58.13
C LYS A 5 33.16 28.75 57.44
N ILE A 6 32.74 29.25 56.27
CA ILE A 6 32.63 28.54 54.96
C ILE A 6 31.45 27.56 54.80
N LEU A 7 30.54 27.82 53.84
CA LEU A 7 30.59 27.23 52.48
C LEU A 7 29.36 27.66 51.63
N MET A 8 29.62 28.04 50.38
CA MET A 8 28.65 28.32 49.32
C MET A 8 27.88 27.06 48.88
N THR A 9 26.58 27.18 48.61
CA THR A 9 25.88 26.34 47.63
C THR A 9 24.73 27.11 46.99
N VAL A 10 25.00 27.75 45.85
CA VAL A 10 23.98 28.20 44.90
C VAL A 10 23.52 26.95 44.15
N SER A 11 22.36 26.41 44.52
CA SER A 11 21.76 25.29 43.77
C SER A 11 20.87 25.88 42.67
N ALA A 12 21.46 26.05 41.48
CA ALA A 12 20.74 26.36 40.26
C ALA A 12 19.99 25.09 39.82
N LEU A 13 18.67 25.06 40.04
CA LEU A 13 17.80 23.98 39.59
C LEU A 13 17.56 24.13 38.08
N MET A 14 18.47 23.58 37.28
CA MET A 14 18.30 23.44 35.82
C MET A 14 17.28 22.34 35.53
N ALA A 15 16.02 22.74 35.29
CA ALA A 15 15.00 21.84 34.75
C ALA A 15 15.29 21.56 33.27
N VAL A 16 16.00 20.47 32.99
CA VAL A 16 16.13 19.94 31.62
C VAL A 16 14.84 19.18 31.32
N ALA A 17 13.88 19.85 30.68
CA ALA A 17 12.72 19.19 30.08
C ALA A 17 13.21 18.36 28.88
N ALA A 18 13.41 17.06 29.10
CA ALA A 18 13.66 16.11 28.02
C ALA A 18 12.38 16.00 27.17
N THR A 19 12.33 16.72 26.05
CA THR A 19 11.33 16.46 25.01
C THR A 19 11.65 15.12 24.37
N ALA A 20 10.99 14.06 24.83
CA ALA A 20 10.99 12.78 24.14
C ALA A 20 10.30 12.98 22.78
N SER A 21 11.09 13.18 21.73
CA SER A 21 10.58 13.06 20.37
C SER A 21 10.21 11.59 20.17
N ALA A 22 8.91 11.28 20.15
CA ALA A 22 8.43 9.99 19.68
C ALA A 22 8.83 9.87 18.21
N GLN A 23 9.96 9.19 17.95
CA GLN A 23 10.38 8.87 16.60
C GLN A 23 9.36 7.85 16.05
N SER A 24 8.41 8.32 15.25
CA SER A 24 7.53 7.44 14.50
C SER A 24 8.40 6.55 13.62
N ALA A 25 8.42 5.25 13.90
CA ALA A 25 9.12 4.29 13.08
C ALA A 25 8.55 4.34 11.65
N SER A 26 9.43 4.50 10.66
CA SER A 26 9.06 4.60 9.25
C SER A 26 8.55 3.25 8.74
N ALA A 27 7.41 3.26 8.05
CA ALA A 27 6.81 2.06 7.45
C ALA A 27 7.80 1.33 6.52
N ILE A 28 7.71 -0.01 6.47
CA ILE A 28 8.51 -0.84 5.58
C ILE A 28 7.78 -0.95 4.24
N ARG A 29 8.49 -0.73 3.13
CA ARG A 29 7.93 -0.87 1.79
C ARG A 29 8.20 -2.25 1.21
N LEU A 30 7.15 -3.02 0.97
CA LEU A 30 7.22 -4.26 0.22
C LEU A 30 7.25 -3.97 -1.29
N ARG A 31 7.96 -4.82 -2.03
CA ARG A 31 7.99 -4.80 -3.50
C ARG A 31 7.24 -6.01 -4.03
N LEU A 32 6.57 -5.83 -5.17
CA LEU A 32 5.96 -6.95 -5.89
C LEU A 32 7.04 -7.91 -6.39
N ASP A 33 6.69 -9.19 -6.38
CA ASP A 33 7.49 -10.20 -7.05
C ASP A 33 7.50 -9.90 -8.57
N PRO A 34 8.66 -9.99 -9.26
CA PRO A 34 8.75 -9.73 -10.70
C PRO A 34 7.87 -10.64 -11.57
N THR A 35 7.42 -11.78 -11.05
CA THR A 35 6.50 -12.71 -11.73
C THR A 35 5.02 -12.33 -11.58
N SER A 36 4.71 -11.27 -10.83
CA SER A 36 3.34 -10.78 -10.65
C SER A 36 2.71 -10.39 -12.00
N GLU A 37 1.46 -10.82 -12.20
CA GLU A 37 0.68 -10.54 -13.41
C GLU A 37 -0.71 -10.03 -13.03
N VAL A 38 -1.26 -9.13 -13.85
CA VAL A 38 -2.68 -8.77 -13.82
C VAL A 38 -3.30 -9.25 -15.13
N THR A 39 -4.42 -9.95 -14.99
CA THR A 39 -5.25 -10.41 -16.11
C THR A 39 -6.64 -9.79 -16.00
N ILE A 40 -7.14 -9.31 -17.13
CA ILE A 40 -8.48 -8.75 -17.31
C ILE A 40 -9.20 -9.64 -18.30
N GLU A 41 -10.29 -10.26 -17.86
CA GLU A 41 -11.09 -11.15 -18.68
C GLU A 41 -12.51 -10.60 -18.79
N GLY A 42 -13.12 -10.81 -19.95
CA GLY A 42 -14.50 -10.44 -20.18
C GLY A 42 -15.00 -10.93 -21.52
N THR A 43 -16.28 -10.68 -21.78
CA THR A 43 -16.95 -11.09 -23.01
C THR A 43 -17.46 -9.84 -23.73
N SER A 44 -17.17 -9.75 -25.03
CA SER A 44 -17.80 -8.76 -25.92
C SER A 44 -18.98 -9.39 -26.66
N SER A 45 -19.75 -8.59 -27.39
CA SER A 45 -20.84 -9.10 -28.24
C SER A 45 -20.36 -10.05 -29.35
N MET A 46 -19.06 -10.03 -29.67
CA MET A 46 -18.45 -10.85 -30.73
C MET A 46 -17.67 -12.04 -30.14
N HIS A 47 -16.76 -11.77 -29.20
CA HIS A 47 -15.82 -12.76 -28.65
C HIS A 47 -15.42 -12.45 -27.21
N ASP A 48 -14.94 -13.47 -26.51
CA ASP A 48 -14.21 -13.33 -25.25
C ASP A 48 -12.87 -12.62 -25.45
N PHE A 49 -12.42 -11.94 -24.40
CA PHE A 49 -11.15 -11.25 -24.39
C PHE A 49 -10.38 -11.50 -23.11
N HIS A 50 -9.07 -11.66 -23.25
CA HIS A 50 -8.13 -11.87 -22.16
C HIS A 50 -6.96 -10.92 -22.37
N CYS A 51 -6.84 -9.89 -21.54
CA CYS A 51 -5.78 -8.91 -21.61
C CYS A 51 -4.90 -9.02 -20.37
N LYS A 52 -3.58 -9.00 -20.54
CA LYS A 52 -2.64 -9.19 -19.41
C LYS A 52 -1.46 -8.25 -19.45
N THR A 53 -0.85 -8.04 -18.28
CA THR A 53 0.41 -7.30 -18.16
C THR A 53 1.19 -7.70 -16.90
N ASN A 54 2.52 -7.67 -17.00
CA ASN A 54 3.44 -7.80 -15.88
C ASN A 54 4.06 -6.46 -15.46
N LYS A 55 3.63 -5.34 -16.04
CA LYS A 55 4.12 -3.99 -15.72
C LYS A 55 3.21 -3.35 -14.67
N ILE A 56 3.41 -3.79 -13.43
CA ILE A 56 2.62 -3.38 -12.27
C ILE A 56 3.52 -2.58 -11.34
N ASN A 57 3.17 -1.31 -11.13
CA ASN A 57 3.84 -0.46 -10.15
C ASN A 57 3.00 -0.42 -8.88
N ALA A 58 3.33 -1.26 -7.90
CA ALA A 58 2.60 -1.33 -6.65
C ALA A 58 3.51 -1.07 -5.44
N TYR A 59 2.92 -0.35 -4.48
CA TYR A 59 3.54 0.09 -3.24
C TYR A 59 2.67 -0.40 -2.10
N VAL A 60 3.23 -1.29 -1.28
CA VAL A 60 2.58 -1.79 -0.07
C VAL A 60 3.47 -1.39 1.09
N ASP A 61 3.01 -0.41 1.86
CA ASP A 61 3.70 0.01 3.07
C ASP A 61 3.07 -0.73 4.25
N VAL A 62 3.90 -1.40 5.04
CA VAL A 62 3.51 -2.20 6.20
C VAL A 62 4.10 -1.64 7.47
N ASP A 63 3.49 -2.03 8.60
CA ASP A 63 3.95 -1.66 9.93
C ASP A 63 5.43 -2.04 10.11
N PRO A 64 6.26 -1.20 10.77
CA PRO A 64 7.67 -1.53 11.01
C PRO A 64 7.88 -2.84 11.78
N GLY A 65 6.87 -3.27 12.54
CA GLY A 65 6.82 -4.55 13.21
C GLY A 65 6.58 -5.73 12.28
N TYR A 66 6.27 -5.56 10.99
CA TYR A 66 5.88 -6.63 10.05
C TYR A 66 6.89 -7.80 9.97
N THR A 67 8.16 -7.56 10.30
CA THR A 67 9.20 -8.60 10.36
C THR A 67 9.21 -9.40 11.66
N LYS A 68 8.41 -8.99 12.64
CA LYS A 68 8.14 -9.64 13.92
C LYS A 68 6.75 -10.28 13.84
N ASP A 69 6.56 -11.38 14.56
CA ASP A 69 5.31 -12.13 14.71
C ASP A 69 4.04 -11.32 14.38
N LEU A 70 3.49 -11.55 13.17
CA LEU A 70 2.34 -10.80 12.64
C LEU A 70 1.08 -10.97 13.49
N THR A 71 1.02 -12.00 14.34
CA THR A 71 -0.08 -12.17 15.31
C THR A 71 -0.15 -11.04 16.32
N LYS A 72 0.94 -10.29 16.51
CA LYS A 72 1.03 -9.14 17.43
C LYS A 72 0.66 -7.82 16.79
N ILE A 73 0.40 -7.79 15.48
CA ILE A 73 0.09 -6.57 14.75
C ILE A 73 -1.34 -6.66 14.27
N ALA A 74 -2.23 -5.94 14.97
CA ALA A 74 -3.65 -5.95 14.64
C ALA A 74 -3.93 -5.44 13.22
N ARG A 75 -3.14 -4.47 12.72
CA ARG A 75 -3.28 -3.91 11.37
C ARG A 75 -1.92 -3.72 10.69
N PRO A 76 -1.38 -4.77 10.04
CA PRO A 76 -0.03 -4.73 9.48
C PRO A 76 0.11 -3.89 8.21
N ILE A 77 -0.97 -3.53 7.52
CA ILE A 77 -0.92 -2.77 6.27
C ILE A 77 -1.21 -1.29 6.57
N VAL A 78 -0.26 -0.43 6.24
CA VAL A 78 -0.37 1.03 6.40
C VAL A 78 -0.97 1.65 5.15
N SER A 79 -0.48 1.29 3.96
CA SER A 79 -1.03 1.79 2.70
C SER A 79 -0.81 0.82 1.54
N VAL A 80 -1.71 0.86 0.57
CA VAL A 80 -1.59 0.11 -0.69
C VAL A 80 -1.95 1.02 -1.85
N GLN A 81 -1.04 1.10 -2.83
CA GLN A 81 -1.28 1.75 -4.11
C GLN A 81 -0.84 0.80 -5.23
N VAL A 82 -1.68 0.63 -6.24
CA VAL A 82 -1.37 -0.17 -7.43
C VAL A 82 -1.61 0.69 -8.65
N ASN A 83 -0.63 0.77 -9.54
CA ASN A 83 -0.73 1.46 -10.82
C ASN A 83 -0.37 0.49 -11.94
N ILE A 84 -1.29 0.31 -12.87
CA ILE A 84 -1.11 -0.51 -14.07
C ILE A 84 -1.02 0.44 -15.25
N VAL A 85 0.03 0.32 -16.05
CA VAL A 85 0.21 1.15 -17.24
C VAL A 85 -0.71 0.62 -18.34
N VAL A 86 -1.65 1.43 -18.82
CA VAL A 86 -2.67 0.96 -19.77
C VAL A 86 -2.02 0.46 -21.06
N ARG A 87 -0.98 1.14 -21.55
CA ARG A 87 -0.26 0.80 -22.79
C ARG A 87 0.57 -0.48 -22.72
N THR A 88 0.67 -1.11 -21.55
CA THR A 88 1.41 -2.38 -21.39
C THR A 88 0.47 -3.58 -21.27
N LEU A 89 -0.85 -3.37 -21.28
CA LEU A 89 -1.84 -4.43 -21.40
C LEU A 89 -1.84 -4.97 -22.82
N SER A 90 -1.80 -6.29 -22.98
CA SER A 90 -1.95 -6.94 -24.28
C SER A 90 -3.03 -8.02 -24.22
N CYS A 91 -3.92 -7.99 -25.20
CA CYS A 91 -5.02 -8.92 -25.43
C CYS A 91 -4.68 -9.98 -26.50
N GLY A 92 -3.40 -10.10 -26.87
CA GLY A 92 -2.91 -11.08 -27.85
C GLY A 92 -3.14 -10.70 -29.32
N ASN A 93 -3.79 -9.57 -29.60
CA ASN A 93 -4.00 -9.05 -30.96
C ASN A 93 -3.89 -7.51 -30.97
N GLY A 94 -3.00 -6.97 -31.81
CA GLY A 94 -2.73 -5.52 -31.87
C GLY A 94 -3.95 -4.65 -32.22
N GLN A 95 -4.94 -5.15 -32.94
CA GLN A 95 -6.18 -4.39 -33.19
C GLN A 95 -7.04 -4.32 -31.92
N MET A 96 -7.09 -5.41 -31.15
CA MET A 96 -7.79 -5.47 -29.87
C MET A 96 -7.12 -4.57 -28.84
N ASP A 97 -5.79 -4.58 -28.79
CA ASP A 97 -5.01 -3.71 -27.92
C ASP A 97 -5.32 -2.24 -28.22
N LYS A 98 -5.33 -1.83 -29.50
CA LYS A 98 -5.70 -0.47 -29.92
C LYS A 98 -7.13 -0.09 -29.50
N ASN A 99 -8.09 -0.99 -29.69
CA ASN A 99 -9.48 -0.75 -29.30
C ASN A 99 -9.60 -0.57 -27.78
N MET A 100 -8.92 -1.42 -27.01
CA MET A 100 -8.84 -1.32 -25.55
C MET A 100 -8.20 0.02 -25.12
N TYR A 101 -7.08 0.42 -25.72
CA TYR A 101 -6.43 1.69 -25.39
C TYR A 101 -7.33 2.90 -25.67
N SER A 102 -8.07 2.87 -26.78
CA SER A 102 -9.06 3.89 -27.12
C SER A 102 -10.20 3.93 -26.10
N THR A 103 -10.71 2.75 -25.70
CA THR A 103 -11.81 2.63 -24.73
C THR A 103 -11.41 3.13 -23.34
N LEU A 104 -10.16 2.89 -22.95
CA LEU A 104 -9.60 3.33 -21.69
C LEU A 104 -9.06 4.77 -21.72
N ASP A 105 -9.19 5.47 -22.85
CA ASP A 105 -8.62 6.81 -23.10
C ASP A 105 -7.16 6.90 -22.63
N ALA A 106 -6.33 5.95 -23.08
CA ALA A 106 -4.98 5.72 -22.56
C ALA A 106 -4.02 6.92 -22.71
N ASP A 107 -4.33 7.86 -23.61
CA ASP A 107 -3.56 9.10 -23.79
C ASP A 107 -3.79 10.09 -22.66
N LYS A 108 -5.04 10.22 -22.18
CA LYS A 108 -5.37 11.09 -21.05
C LYS A 108 -5.28 10.38 -19.71
N ASN A 109 -5.54 9.07 -19.71
CA ASN A 109 -5.60 8.22 -18.53
C ASN A 109 -4.60 7.06 -18.68
N PRO A 110 -3.29 7.33 -18.58
CA PRO A 110 -2.26 6.31 -18.85
C PRO A 110 -2.19 5.20 -17.79
N LEU A 111 -2.88 5.39 -16.66
CA LEU A 111 -2.84 4.48 -15.51
C LEU A 111 -4.24 4.03 -15.11
N ILE A 112 -4.39 2.73 -14.88
CA ILE A 112 -5.43 2.20 -13.99
C ILE A 112 -4.85 2.23 -12.58
N LYS A 113 -5.58 2.85 -11.64
CA LYS A 113 -5.09 3.11 -10.29
C LYS A 113 -6.01 2.49 -9.25
N TYR A 114 -5.44 1.78 -8.28
CA TYR A 114 -6.14 1.38 -7.07
C TYR A 114 -5.45 2.00 -5.86
N THR A 115 -6.22 2.56 -4.94
CA THR A 115 -5.75 3.05 -3.65
C THR A 115 -6.65 2.53 -2.55
N MET A 116 -6.08 1.74 -1.64
CA MET A 116 -6.81 1.17 -0.51
C MET A 116 -7.12 2.28 0.49
N SER A 117 -8.39 2.36 0.93
CA SER A 117 -8.84 3.25 2.00
C SER A 117 -9.03 2.52 3.32
N GLY A 118 -9.23 1.20 3.30
CA GLY A 118 -9.35 0.38 4.50
C GLY A 118 -9.35 -1.10 4.18
N TYR A 119 -9.27 -1.92 5.22
CA TYR A 119 -9.41 -3.36 5.11
C TYR A 119 -9.78 -4.00 6.44
N ASP A 120 -10.47 -5.13 6.36
CA ASP A 120 -10.85 -5.97 7.48
C ASP A 120 -10.21 -7.36 7.32
N ILE A 121 -9.46 -7.80 8.32
CA ILE A 121 -8.83 -9.12 8.33
C ILE A 121 -9.90 -10.17 8.62
N LEU A 122 -9.96 -11.22 7.80
CA LEU A 122 -10.88 -12.34 8.03
C LEU A 122 -10.22 -13.35 9.00
N ASN A 123 -11.00 -13.86 9.96
CA ASN A 123 -10.55 -14.67 11.10
C ASN A 123 -9.49 -15.74 10.75
N GLY A 124 -8.41 -15.81 11.55
CA GLY A 124 -7.41 -16.90 11.55
C GLY A 124 -6.11 -16.62 10.78
N SER A 125 -6.01 -15.48 10.11
CA SER A 125 -5.03 -15.22 9.08
C SER A 125 -4.01 -14.13 9.46
N ALA A 126 -3.42 -14.26 10.66
CA ALA A 126 -2.33 -13.38 11.11
C ALA A 126 -0.94 -13.99 10.86
N SER A 127 -0.83 -14.82 9.81
CA SER A 127 0.43 -15.38 9.32
C SER A 127 0.67 -14.88 7.89
N PRO A 128 1.92 -14.56 7.50
CA PRO A 128 2.22 -14.11 6.14
C PRO A 128 1.76 -15.09 5.04
N ALA A 129 1.67 -16.39 5.35
CA ALA A 129 1.33 -17.45 4.40
C ALA A 129 -0.17 -17.81 4.34
N ALA A 130 -1.00 -17.09 5.09
CA ALA A 130 -2.44 -17.32 5.10
C ALA A 130 -3.22 -16.01 5.22
N PHE A 131 -2.62 -14.86 4.87
CA PHE A 131 -3.23 -13.56 5.13
C PHE A 131 -4.46 -13.37 4.24
N VAL A 132 -5.63 -13.19 4.86
CA VAL A 132 -6.89 -12.99 4.16
C VAL A 132 -7.56 -11.73 4.69
N ALA A 133 -7.91 -10.82 3.78
CA ALA A 133 -8.58 -9.59 4.13
C ALA A 133 -9.60 -9.18 3.07
N ASN A 134 -10.66 -8.51 3.51
CA ASN A 134 -11.51 -7.73 2.63
C ASN A 134 -10.96 -6.30 2.60
N THR A 135 -10.50 -5.85 1.44
CA THR A 135 -10.03 -4.48 1.24
C THR A 135 -11.14 -3.64 0.62
N THR A 136 -11.23 -2.39 1.05
CA THR A 136 -12.03 -1.34 0.41
C THR A 136 -11.06 -0.32 -0.15
N GLY A 137 -11.28 0.11 -1.38
CA GLY A 137 -10.45 1.13 -2.00
C GLY A 137 -11.07 1.76 -3.22
N THR A 138 -10.44 2.83 -3.69
CA THR A 138 -10.88 3.56 -4.88
C THR A 138 -10.14 3.02 -6.10
N LEU A 139 -10.90 2.50 -7.06
CA LEU A 139 -10.41 2.09 -8.37
C LEU A 139 -10.71 3.19 -9.39
N THR A 140 -9.68 3.64 -10.10
CA THR A 140 -9.77 4.65 -11.16
C THR A 140 -9.45 4.01 -12.50
N ILE A 141 -10.40 4.08 -13.44
CA ILE A 141 -10.26 3.56 -14.81
C ILE A 141 -10.81 4.62 -15.76
N SER A 142 -10.02 5.02 -16.77
CA SER A 142 -10.43 6.04 -17.75
C SER A 142 -10.95 7.33 -17.09
N GLY A 143 -10.28 7.78 -16.02
CA GLY A 143 -10.67 8.96 -15.24
C GLY A 143 -11.86 8.77 -14.29
N GLN A 144 -12.60 7.67 -14.42
CA GLN A 144 -13.76 7.38 -13.59
C GLN A 144 -13.34 6.66 -12.30
N GLN A 145 -13.84 7.15 -11.16
CA GLN A 145 -13.55 6.58 -9.84
C GLN A 145 -14.72 5.79 -9.30
N LYS A 146 -14.45 4.61 -8.75
CA LYS A 146 -15.44 3.79 -8.05
C LYS A 146 -14.81 3.17 -6.81
N VAL A 147 -15.54 3.18 -5.70
CA VAL A 147 -15.17 2.41 -4.51
C VAL A 147 -15.50 0.94 -4.77
N VAL A 148 -14.51 0.07 -4.58
CA VAL A 148 -14.62 -1.37 -4.77
C VAL A 148 -14.22 -2.10 -3.50
N ASN A 149 -14.84 -3.24 -3.28
CA ASN A 149 -14.46 -4.18 -2.22
C ASN A 149 -13.82 -5.40 -2.87
N MET A 150 -12.63 -5.79 -2.43
CA MET A 150 -11.88 -6.92 -2.96
C MET A 150 -11.39 -7.81 -1.82
N LYS A 151 -11.71 -9.10 -1.90
CA LYS A 151 -11.08 -10.10 -1.04
C LYS A 151 -9.69 -10.41 -1.57
N ILE A 152 -8.69 -10.29 -0.71
CA ILE A 152 -7.30 -10.67 -1.00
C ILE A 152 -6.93 -11.88 -0.15
N ASN A 153 -6.15 -12.78 -0.74
CA ASN A 153 -5.54 -13.92 -0.07
C ASN A 153 -4.05 -13.92 -0.44
N ALA A 154 -3.17 -14.08 0.55
CA ALA A 154 -1.74 -14.27 0.38
C ALA A 154 -1.30 -15.58 1.04
#